data_AF-A0A9X0JQZ5-F1
#
_entry.id   AF-A0A9X0JQZ5-F1
#
_cell.length_a   1.000
_cell.length_b   1.000
_cell.length_c   1.000
_cell.angle_alpha   90.00
_cell.angle_beta   90.00
_cell.angle_gamma   90.00
#
_symmetry.space_group_name_H-M   'P 1'
#
loop_
_entity.id
_entity.type
_entity.pdbx_description
1 polymer ?
#
loop_
_entity_poly.entity_id
_entity_poly.type
_entity_poly.pdbx_seq_one_letter_code
_entity_poly.pdbx_strand_id
1 'polypeptide(L)'
;TQAASGTNNAKDTASLNKEYEQLKGEIDHIAGKTNFNGNAFLDKADPTNPGKDITIQLSDAANDTLVIEAIDTKALTSGTLSTLADVAGATTEMGKID
;
A
#
# COMPACT_ATOMS: atom_id res chain seq x y z
N THR A 1 -17.65 4.87 -5.27
CA THR A 1 -17.64 5.75 -4.08
C THR A 1 -17.16 7.13 -4.51
N GLN A 2 -17.26 8.13 -3.63
CA GLN A 2 -17.62 9.52 -3.95
C GLN A 2 -17.08 10.12 -5.26
N ALA A 3 -15.80 9.94 -5.60
CA ALA A 3 -15.16 10.50 -6.80
C ALA A 3 -15.75 10.02 -8.14
N ALA A 4 -16.26 8.79 -8.19
CA ALA A 4 -16.92 8.21 -9.37
C ALA A 4 -18.40 8.64 -9.51
N SER A 5 -18.93 9.50 -8.62
CA SER A 5 -20.28 10.03 -8.74
C SER A 5 -20.36 11.10 -9.83
N GLY A 6 -21.29 10.95 -10.78
CA GLY A 6 -21.50 11.89 -11.89
C GLY A 6 -21.99 13.29 -11.49
N THR A 7 -22.19 13.55 -10.20
CA THR A 7 -22.58 14.85 -9.64
C THR A 7 -21.39 15.74 -9.25
N ASN A 8 -20.17 15.20 -9.22
CA ASN A 8 -18.98 15.96 -8.84
C ASN A 8 -18.57 16.92 -9.96
N ASN A 9 -18.34 18.17 -9.62
CA ASN A 9 -17.71 19.11 -10.55
C ASN A 9 -16.18 18.95 -10.50
N ALA A 10 -15.46 19.64 -11.40
CA ALA A 10 -14.00 19.54 -11.50
C ALA A 10 -13.26 19.90 -10.18
N LYS A 11 -13.82 20.80 -9.36
CA LYS A 11 -13.24 21.20 -8.07
C LYS A 11 -13.42 20.09 -7.03
N ASP A 12 -14.54 19.38 -7.06
CA ASP A 12 -14.83 18.26 -6.16
C ASP A 12 -13.88 17.11 -6.47
N THR A 13 -13.75 16.71 -7.74
CA THR A 13 -12.83 15.65 -8.16
C THR A 13 -11.37 16.00 -7.87
N ALA A 14 -10.96 17.26 -8.06
CA ALA A 14 -9.61 17.70 -7.70
C ALA A 14 -9.34 17.65 -6.19
N SER A 15 -10.35 17.91 -5.36
CA SER A 15 -10.21 17.82 -3.89
C SER A 15 -10.11 16.37 -3.44
N LEU A 16 -10.94 15.50 -4.01
CA LEU A 16 -10.88 14.05 -3.76
C LEU A 16 -9.56 13.44 -4.24
N ASN A 17 -9.04 13.88 -5.39
CA ASN A 17 -7.73 13.44 -5.86
C ASN A 17 -6.61 13.80 -4.89
N LYS A 18 -6.63 15.00 -4.30
CA LYS A 18 -5.63 15.40 -3.30
C LYS A 18 -5.66 14.49 -2.08
N GLU A 19 -6.84 14.22 -1.54
CA GLU A 19 -6.98 13.32 -0.39
C GLU A 19 -6.53 11.90 -0.76
N TYR A 20 -6.90 11.41 -1.95
CA TYR A 20 -6.48 10.11 -2.45
C TYR A 20 -4.96 9.99 -2.57
N GLU A 21 -4.29 11.00 -3.15
CA GLU A 21 -2.82 11.04 -3.23
C GLU A 21 -2.16 11.14 -1.86
N GLN A 22 -2.74 11.89 -0.92
CA GLN A 22 -2.25 11.97 0.46
C GLN A 22 -2.34 10.63 1.18
N LEU A 23 -3.46 9.93 1.06
CA LEU A 23 -3.63 8.60 1.65
C LEU A 23 -2.68 7.58 1.02
N LYS A 24 -2.52 7.60 -0.31
CA LYS A 24 -1.52 6.78 -1.02
C LYS A 24 -0.11 7.04 -0.50
N GLY A 25 0.25 8.32 -0.37
CA GLY A 25 1.55 8.73 0.16
C GLY A 25 1.77 8.33 1.62
N GLU A 26 0.73 8.36 2.46
CA GLU A 26 0.85 7.94 3.85
C GLU A 26 1.04 6.43 3.97
N ILE A 27 0.39 5.62 3.12
CA ILE A 27 0.65 4.18 3.05
C ILE A 27 2.13 3.93 2.67
N ASP A 28 2.65 4.63 1.65
CA ASP A 28 4.06 4.53 1.26
C ASP A 28 5.02 4.95 2.38
N HIS A 29 4.65 5.98 3.13
CA HIS A 29 5.41 6.47 4.28
C HIS A 29 5.45 5.44 5.40
N ILE A 30 4.29 4.90 5.81
CA ILE A 30 4.20 3.84 6.83
C ILE A 30 5.01 2.62 6.38
N ALA A 31 4.88 2.22 5.11
CA ALA A 31 5.63 1.09 4.56
C ALA A 31 7.14 1.29 4.65
N GLY A 32 7.64 2.47 4.26
CA GLY A 32 9.07 2.80 4.30
C GLY A 32 9.65 3.04 5.69
N LYS A 33 8.82 3.23 6.73
CA LYS A 33 9.27 3.42 8.12
C LYS A 33 9.14 2.15 8.97
N THR A 34 8.21 1.27 8.64
CA THR A 34 7.92 0.08 9.43
C THR A 34 9.01 -0.97 9.22
N ASN A 35 9.73 -1.27 10.29
CA ASN A 35 10.81 -2.24 10.28
C ASN A 35 10.73 -3.17 11.50
N PHE A 36 11.23 -4.39 11.33
CA PHE A 36 11.44 -5.32 12.42
C PHE A 36 12.92 -5.65 12.51
N ASN A 37 13.52 -5.32 13.67
CA ASN A 37 14.96 -5.47 13.90
C ASN A 37 15.81 -4.87 12.77
N GLY A 38 15.42 -3.68 12.27
CA GLY A 38 16.13 -2.95 11.23
C GLY A 38 15.88 -3.40 9.79
N ASN A 39 15.19 -4.53 9.53
CA ASN A 39 14.79 -4.92 8.18
C ASN A 39 13.40 -4.36 7.87
N ALA A 40 13.16 -3.90 6.64
CA ALA A 40 11.81 -3.50 6.25
C ALA A 40 10.82 -4.67 6.46
N PHE A 41 9.55 -4.33 6.66
CA PHE A 41 8.53 -5.37 6.88
C PHE A 41 7.30 -5.20 5.99
N LEU A 42 6.92 -3.96 5.72
CA LEU A 42 5.81 -3.61 4.82
C LEU A 42 6.29 -3.15 3.43
N ASP A 43 7.61 -3.09 3.23
CA ASP A 43 8.25 -2.74 1.96
C ASP A 43 9.23 -3.86 1.55
N LYS A 44 8.69 -5.05 1.24
CA LYS A 44 9.50 -6.23 0.89
C LYS A 44 10.43 -5.97 -0.29
N ALA A 45 10.03 -5.11 -1.23
CA ALA A 45 10.79 -4.81 -2.44
C ALA A 45 11.76 -3.62 -2.30
N ASP A 46 11.98 -3.06 -1.09
CA ASP A 46 12.92 -1.95 -0.89
C ASP A 46 14.33 -2.32 -1.45
N PRO A 47 14.91 -1.50 -2.34
CA PRO A 47 16.17 -1.83 -3.01
C PRO A 47 17.40 -1.72 -2.11
N THR A 48 17.28 -1.05 -0.96
CA THR A 48 18.37 -0.78 -0.02
C THR A 48 18.26 -1.57 1.29
N ASN A 49 17.04 -1.92 1.69
CA ASN A 49 16.74 -2.66 2.91
C ASN A 49 15.55 -3.60 2.69
N PRO A 50 15.68 -4.62 1.82
CA PRO A 50 14.57 -5.49 1.44
C PRO A 50 13.98 -6.19 2.67
N GLY A 51 12.66 -6.29 2.70
CA GLY A 51 11.96 -6.91 3.81
C GLY A 51 12.20 -8.41 3.88
N LYS A 52 12.24 -8.93 5.12
CA LYS A 52 12.51 -10.34 5.40
C LYS A 52 11.40 -10.93 6.25
N ASP A 53 11.04 -12.16 5.92
CA ASP A 53 10.09 -12.92 6.73
C ASP A 53 10.69 -13.16 8.13
N ILE A 54 9.85 -13.07 9.15
CA ILE A 54 10.23 -13.32 10.54
C ILE A 54 9.94 -14.79 10.82
N THR A 55 11.00 -15.57 11.02
CA THR A 55 10.88 -16.98 11.42
C THR A 55 11.08 -17.11 12.93
N ILE A 56 10.07 -17.63 13.62
CA ILE A 56 10.10 -17.90 15.05
C ILE A 56 10.09 -19.40 15.27
N GLN A 57 11.15 -19.94 15.88
CA GLN A 57 11.20 -21.32 16.33
C GLN A 57 10.34 -21.47 17.60
N LEU A 58 9.37 -22.39 17.57
CA LEU A 58 8.33 -22.52 18.59
C LEU A 58 8.68 -23.56 19.67
N SER A 59 9.55 -24.53 19.36
CA SER A 59 9.99 -25.56 20.29
C SER A 59 11.45 -25.97 20.05
N ASP A 60 11.93 -26.99 20.76
CA ASP A 60 13.26 -27.60 20.54
C ASP A 60 13.26 -28.63 19.38
N ALA A 61 12.09 -28.96 18.83
CA ALA A 61 11.98 -29.82 17.65
C ALA A 61 12.37 -29.06 16.37
N ALA A 62 13.25 -29.65 15.56
CA ALA A 62 13.69 -29.00 14.32
C ALA A 62 12.52 -28.68 13.38
N ASN A 63 12.52 -27.47 12.81
CA ASN A 63 11.53 -26.95 11.85
C ASN A 63 10.13 -26.64 12.41
N ASP A 64 9.91 -26.75 13.71
CA ASP A 64 8.68 -26.26 14.35
C ASP A 64 8.68 -24.73 14.41
N THR A 65 8.21 -24.10 13.33
CA THR A 65 8.37 -22.67 13.11
C THR A 65 7.06 -21.97 12.75
N LEU A 66 6.91 -20.74 13.23
CA LEU A 66 5.96 -19.76 12.70
C LEU A 66 6.71 -18.82 11.76
N VAL A 67 6.23 -18.68 10.53
CA VAL A 67 6.71 -17.68 9.59
C VAL A 67 5.69 -16.55 9.53
N ILE A 68 6.15 -15.33 9.79
CA ILE A 68 5.41 -14.11 9.55
C ILE A 68 6.01 -13.45 8.32
N GLU A 69 5.29 -13.50 7.21
CA GLU A 69 5.78 -13.01 5.93
C GLU A 69 5.88 -11.48 5.92
N ALA A 70 7.01 -10.96 5.44
CA ALA A 70 7.09 -9.57 5.03
C ALA A 70 6.25 -9.38 3.76
N ILE A 71 5.59 -8.23 3.65
CA ILE A 71 4.71 -7.89 2.53
C ILE A 71 5.21 -6.65 1.81
N ASP A 72 4.79 -6.48 0.56
CA ASP A 72 5.04 -5.27 -0.23
C ASP A 72 3.72 -4.52 -0.39
N THR A 73 3.44 -3.58 0.51
CA THR A 73 2.25 -2.73 0.39
C THR A 73 2.42 -1.67 -0.71
N LYS A 74 3.66 -1.37 -1.10
CA LYS A 74 3.96 -0.37 -2.13
C LYS A 74 3.64 -0.86 -3.54
N ALA A 75 3.60 -2.18 -3.74
CA ALA A 75 3.08 -2.80 -4.96
C ALA A 75 1.63 -2.39 -5.24
N LEU A 76 0.81 -2.22 -4.20
CA LEU A 76 -0.56 -1.73 -4.34
C LEU A 76 -0.55 -0.23 -4.64
N THR A 77 0.11 0.59 -3.83
CA THR A 77 0.09 2.05 -3.99
C THR A 77 0.90 2.52 -5.20
N SER A 78 2.21 2.72 -5.04
CA SER A 78 3.08 3.23 -6.10
C SER A 78 3.16 2.30 -7.32
N GLY A 79 2.91 1.00 -7.15
CA GLY A 79 2.93 0.01 -8.22
C GLY A 79 1.62 -0.13 -9.02
N THR A 80 0.46 0.19 -8.45
CA THR A 80 -0.85 -0.07 -9.10
C THR A 80 -1.76 1.17 -9.15
N LEU A 81 -1.78 1.98 -8.10
CA LEU A 81 -2.68 3.12 -7.95
C LEU A 81 -2.11 4.42 -8.56
N SER A 82 -2.94 5.09 -9.35
CA SER A 82 -2.59 6.33 -10.05
C SER A 82 -3.23 7.55 -9.37
N THR A 83 -3.99 8.35 -10.10
CA THR A 83 -4.67 9.58 -9.66
C THR A 83 -6.13 9.57 -10.14
N LEU A 84 -7.00 10.26 -9.42
CA LEU A 84 -8.41 10.48 -9.76
C LEU A 84 -8.54 11.71 -10.68
N ALA A 85 -7.98 11.65 -11.89
CA ALA A 85 -7.89 12.80 -12.80
C ALA A 85 -9.26 13.37 -13.23
N ASP A 86 -10.24 12.49 -13.45
CA ASP A 86 -11.64 12.82 -13.76
C ASP A 86 -12.56 11.70 -13.25
N VAL A 87 -13.88 11.81 -13.50
CA VAL A 87 -14.87 10.81 -13.05
C VAL A 87 -14.64 9.43 -13.70
N ALA A 88 -14.19 9.40 -14.96
CA ALA A 88 -13.92 8.15 -15.67
C ALA A 88 -12.66 7.47 -15.10
N GLY A 89 -11.59 8.24 -14.92
CA GLY A 89 -10.36 7.81 -14.25
C GLY A 89 -10.64 7.36 -12.81
N ALA A 90 -11.48 8.09 -12.07
CA ALA A 90 -11.87 7.69 -10.73
C ALA A 90 -12.62 6.35 -10.72
N THR A 91 -13.50 6.11 -11.71
CA THR A 91 -14.20 4.82 -11.86
C THR A 91 -13.20 3.69 -12.13
N THR A 92 -12.21 3.91 -12.99
CA THR A 92 -11.15 2.94 -13.27
C THR A 92 -10.26 2.67 -12.06
N GLU A 93 -9.76 3.71 -11.40
CA GLU A 93 -8.88 3.57 -10.22
C GLU A 93 -9.59 2.86 -9.06
N MET A 94 -10.87 3.16 -8.87
CA MET A 94 -11.68 2.46 -7.88
C MET A 94 -11.80 0.96 -8.15
N GLY A 95 -11.92 0.55 -9.42
CA GLY A 95 -11.96 -0.86 -9.79
C GLY A 95 -10.64 -1.62 -9.60
N LYS A 96 -9.54 -0.93 -9.24
CA LYS A 96 -8.28 -1.58 -8.86
C LYS A 96 -8.22 -1.92 -7.36
N ILE A 97 -9.13 -1.35 -6.58
CA ILE A 97 -9.17 -1.50 -5.11
C ILE A 97 -10.27 -2.49 -4.70
N ASP A 98 -11.35 -2.58 -5.48
CA ASP A 98 -12.44 -3.57 -5.36
C ASP A 98 -12.00 -4.94 -5.90
#